data_AF-A0A349MS59-F1
#
_entry.id   AF-A0A349MS59-F1
#
_cell.length_a   1.000
_cell.length_b   1.000
_cell.length_c   1.000
_cell.angle_alpha   90.00
_cell.angle_beta   90.00
_cell.angle_gamma   90.00
#
_symmetry.space_group_name_H-M   'P 1'
#
loop_
_entity.id
_entity.type
_entity.pdbx_description
1 polymer ?
#
loop_
_entity_poly.entity_id
_entity_poly.type
_entity_poly.pdbx_seq_one_letter_code
_entity_poly.pdbx_strand_id
1 'polypeptide(L)' 'MPKIKIDNIEYNTEDLTENGKAQLASLQFLEGQIKKIRQEMAVYQTAQSTYLQALKLEIEKVGLQPLQSETTQK' A
#
# COMPACT_ATOMS: atom_id res chain seq x y z
N MET A 1 -6.23 30.42 9.81
CA MET A 1 -7.06 29.74 8.79
C MET A 1 -6.35 28.48 8.30
N PRO A 2 -6.64 27.31 8.89
CA PRO A 2 -6.21 26.03 8.36
C PRO A 2 -6.89 25.80 7.01
N LYS A 3 -6.12 25.32 6.03
CA LYS A 3 -6.62 25.04 4.68
C LYS A 3 -6.66 23.54 4.40
N ILE A 4 -7.63 23.12 3.60
CA ILE A 4 -7.71 21.78 3.01
C ILE A 4 -7.67 21.90 1.50
N LYS A 5 -7.08 20.90 0.84
CA LYS A 5 -7.02 20.82 -0.61
C LYS A 5 -7.80 19.58 -1.07
N ILE A 6 -8.82 19.79 -1.88
CA ILE A 6 -9.66 18.73 -2.47
C ILE A 6 -9.67 18.98 -3.97
N ASP A 7 -9.34 17.96 -4.78
CA ASP A 7 -9.31 18.04 -6.25
C ASP A 7 -8.55 19.26 -6.80
N ASN A 8 -7.39 19.52 -6.19
CA ASN A 8 -6.54 20.67 -6.47
C ASN A 8 -7.07 22.06 -6.10
N ILE A 9 -8.25 22.16 -5.47
CA ILE A 9 -8.84 23.41 -5.00
C ILE A 9 -8.59 23.57 -3.50
N GLU A 10 -8.15 24.75 -3.08
CA GLU A 10 -7.96 25.09 -1.65
C GLU A 10 -9.24 25.69 -1.05
N TYR A 11 -9.60 25.21 0.13
CA TYR A 11 -10.72 25.72 0.94
C TYR A 11 -10.23 26.07 2.35
N ASN A 12 -10.76 27.13 2.95
CA ASN A 12 -10.53 27.36 4.38
C ASN A 12 -11.45 26.44 5.17
N THR A 13 -10.87 25.73 6.14
CA THR A 13 -11.64 24.82 7.00
C THR A 13 -12.59 25.54 7.94
N GLU A 14 -12.37 26.83 8.20
CA GLU A 14 -13.24 27.69 9.00
C GLU A 14 -14.56 28.01 8.28
N ASP A 15 -14.57 27.97 6.94
CA ASP A 15 -15.77 28.22 6.12
C ASP A 15 -16.72 27.00 6.10
N LEU A 16 -16.28 25.85 6.64
CA LEU A 16 -17.09 24.65 6.71
C LEU A 16 -18.18 24.78 7.79
N THR A 17 -19.36 24.23 7.48
CA THR A 17 -20.40 23.97 8.48
C THR A 17 -19.89 22.98 9.53
N GLU A 18 -20.55 22.92 10.69
CA GLU A 18 -20.21 21.93 11.73
C GLU A 18 -20.26 20.49 11.21
N ASN A 19 -21.22 20.17 10.35
CA ASN A 19 -21.27 18.87 9.66
C ASN A 19 -20.06 18.67 8.72
N GLY A 20 -19.67 19.72 7.97
CA GLY A 20 -18.48 19.69 7.12
C GLY A 20 -17.20 19.43 7.91
N LYS A 21 -17.04 20.07 9.07
CA LYS A 21 -15.91 19.82 9.98
C LYS A 21 -15.92 18.40 10.53
N ALA A 22 -17.09 17.86 10.88
CA ALA A 22 -17.22 16.47 11.35
C ALA A 22 -16.84 15.45 10.26
N GLN A 23 -17.23 15.70 9.01
CA GLN A 23 -16.81 14.87 7.87
C GLN A 23 -15.30 14.97 7.62
N LEU A 24 -14.73 16.18 7.68
CA LEU A 24 -13.29 16.38 7.56
C LEU A 24 -12.50 15.61 8.63
N ALA A 25 -12.94 15.67 9.89
CA ALA A 25 -12.32 14.92 10.98
C ALA A 25 -12.40 13.39 10.75
N SER A 26 -13.54 12.91 10.22
CA SER A 26 -13.72 11.50 9.88
C SER A 26 -12.77 11.07 8.75
N LEU A 27 -12.57 11.91 7.73
CA LEU A 27 -11.62 11.64 6.64
C LEU A 27 -10.18 11.60 7.15
N GLN A 28 -9.77 12.56 7.98
CA GLN A 28 -8.43 12.58 8.58
C GLN A 28 -8.16 11.34 9.43
N PHE A 29 -9.17 10.89 10.19
CA PHE A 29 -9.08 9.63 10.93
C PHE A 29 -8.84 8.44 9.99
N LEU A 30 -9.63 8.31 8.92
CA LEU A 30 -9.48 7.23 7.93
C LEU A 30 -8.11 7.26 7.24
N GLU A 31 -7.60 8.43 6.88
CA GLU A 31 -6.26 8.58 6.30
C GLU A 31 -5.17 8.07 7.25
N GLY A 32 -5.28 8.38 8.54
CA GLY A 32 -4.39 7.85 9.58
C GLY A 32 -4.42 6.32 9.65
N GLN A 33 -5.63 5.74 9.61
CA GLN A 33 -5.81 4.28 9.62
C GLN A 33 -5.22 3.62 8.37
N ILE A 34 -5.46 4.20 7.18
CA ILE A 34 -4.89 3.71 5.92
C ILE A 34 -3.36 3.76 5.97
N LYS A 35 -2.78 4.85 6.49
CA LYS A 35 -1.33 4.98 6.64
C LYS A 35 -0.75 3.90 7.54
N LYS A 36 -1.41 3.62 8.69
CA LYS A 36 -1.01 2.55 9.60
C LYS A 36 -1.02 1.18 8.91
N ILE A 37 -2.11 0.84 8.23
CA ILE A 37 -2.23 -0.45 7.51
C ILE A 37 -1.15 -0.58 6.44
N ARG A 38 -0.84 0.49 5.70
CA ARG A 38 0.24 0.47 4.70
C ARG A 38 1.61 0.18 5.32
N GLN A 39 1.88 0.70 6.53
CA GLN A 39 3.11 0.39 7.25
C GLN A 39 3.18 -1.09 7.67
N GLU A 40 2.08 -1.64 8.17
CA GLU A 40 2.00 -3.07 8.49
C GLU A 40 2.18 -3.94 7.24
N MET A 41 1.53 -3.57 6.13
CA MET A 41 1.70 -4.25 4.84
C MET A 41 3.16 -4.27 4.36
N ALA A 42 3.91 -3.18 4.56
CA ALA A 42 5.32 -3.13 4.18
C ALA A 42 6.15 -4.18 4.94
N VAL A 43 5.87 -4.40 6.23
CA VAL A 43 6.52 -5.46 7.03
C VAL A 43 6.22 -6.84 6.45
N TYR A 44 4.96 -7.11 6.12
CA TYR A 44 4.57 -8.38 5.51
C TYR A 44 5.19 -8.59 4.13
N GLN A 45 5.31 -7.53 3.31
CA GLN A 45 5.98 -7.60 2.01
C GLN A 45 7.46 -7.95 2.14
N THR A 46 8.15 -7.39 3.14
CA THR A 46 9.53 -7.78 3.44
C THR A 46 9.62 -9.27 3.79
N ALA A 47 8.79 -9.75 4.72
CA ALA A 47 8.77 -11.15 5.11
C ALA A 47 8.44 -12.08 3.92
N GLN A 48 7.44 -11.72 3.10
CA GLN A 48 7.09 -12.44 1.88
C GLN A 48 8.27 -12.54 0.92
N SER A 49 9.00 -11.44 0.68
CA SER A 49 10.19 -11.43 -0.16
C SER A 49 11.28 -12.36 0.38
N THR A 50 11.51 -12.35 1.70
CA THR A 50 12.47 -13.26 2.35
C THR A 50 12.07 -14.72 2.17
N TYR A 51 10.82 -15.08 2.43
CA TYR A 51 10.35 -16.46 2.25
C TYR A 51 10.40 -16.90 0.79
N LEU A 52 10.07 -16.01 -0.15
CA LEU A 52 10.19 -16.30 -1.58
C LEU A 52 11.63 -16.56 -1.99
N GLN A 53 12.59 -15.78 -1.50
CA GLN A 53 14.01 -16.00 -1.75
C GLN A 53 14.49 -17.33 -1.17
N ALA A 54 14.11 -17.64 0.07
CA ALA A 54 14.44 -18.92 0.70
C ALA A 54 13.88 -20.11 -0.10
N LEU A 55 12.63 -20.02 -0.54
CA LEU A 55 12.01 -21.06 -1.37
C LEU A 55 12.74 -21.24 -2.71
N LYS A 56 13.15 -20.15 -3.37
CA LYS A 56 13.93 -20.23 -4.61
C LYS A 56 15.23 -20.98 -4.41
N LEU A 57 15.95 -20.73 -3.31
CA LEU A 57 17.18 -21.45 -2.98
C LEU A 57 16.92 -22.94 -2.76
N GLU A 58 15.82 -23.33 -2.11
CA GLU A 58 15.46 -24.74 -1.96
C GLU A 58 15.14 -25.40 -3.30
N ILE A 59 14.40 -24.72 -4.18
CA ILE A 59 14.10 -25.19 -5.55
C ILE A 59 15.40 -25.41 -6.35
N GLU A 60 16.36 -24.48 -6.26
CA GLU A 60 17.67 -24.58 -6.91
C GLU A 60 18.48 -25.77 -6.38
N LYS A 61 18.51 -26.01 -5.06
CA LYS A 61 19.23 -27.14 -4.45
C LYS A 61 18.77 -28.49 -4.96
N VAL A 62 17.47 -28.67 -5.18
CA VAL A 62 16.89 -29.93 -5.68
C VAL A 62 16.87 -30.01 -7.21
N GLY A 63 17.34 -28.97 -7.91
CA GLY A 63 17.38 -28.92 -9.38
C GLY A 63 15.99 -28.99 -10.03
N LEU A 64 14.95 -28.52 -9.34
CA LEU A 64 13.59 -28.54 -9.86
C LEU A 64 13.50 -27.68 -11.12
N GLN A 65 13.25 -28.34 -12.25
CA GLN A 65 13.07 -27.68 -13.54
C GLN A 65 11.65 -27.06 -13.60
N PRO A 66 11.50 -25.86 -14.18
CA PRO A 66 10.19 -25.32 -14.50
C PRO A 66 9.41 -26.30 -15.39
N LEU A 67 8.11 -26.46 -15.13
CA LEU A 67 7.30 -27.46 -15.84
C LEU A 67 7.20 -27.20 -17.36
N GLN A 68 7.53 -25.99 -17.84
CA GLN A 68 7.75 -25.69 -19.25
C GLN A 68 8.71 -24.50 -19.35
N SER A 69 9.97 -24.73 -19.71
CA SER A 69 10.71 -23.74 -20.49
C SER A 69 10.29 -23.93 -21.95
N GLU A 70 9.16 -23.33 -22.34
CA GLU A 70 9.00 -23.01 -23.76
C GLU A 70 10.07 -21.96 -24.08
N THR A 71 11.27 -22.46 -24.40
CA THR A 71 12.24 -21.76 -25.20
C THR A 71 11.53 -21.44 -26.51
N THR A 72 10.86 -20.29 -26.57
CA THR A 72 10.44 -19.69 -27.83
C THR A 72 11.71 -19.21 -28.51
N GLN A 73 12.43 -20.16 -29.11
CA GLN A 73 13.28 -19.89 -30.24
C GLN A 73 12.37 -19.69 -31.45
N LYS A 74 12.21 -18.43 -31.86
CA LYS A 74 12.19 -18.05 -33.27
C LYS A 74 12.49 -16.56 -33.42
#